data_AF-K9R674-F1
#
_entry.id   AF-K9R674-F1
#
_cell.length_a   1.000
_cell.length_b   1.000
_cell.length_c   1.000
_cell.angle_alpha   90.00
_cell.angle_beta   90.00
_cell.angle_gamma   90.00
#
_symmetry.space_group_name_H-M   'P 1'
#
loop_
_entity.id
_entity.type
_entity.pdbx_description
1 polymer ?
#
loop_
_entity_poly.entity_id
_entity_poly.type
_entity_poly.pdbx_seq_one_letter_code
_entity_poly.pdbx_strand_id
1 'polypeptide(L)'
;MLNSIDKIGDWNPQLLRELKGRLKPFPVIIAIVTSLATQLIIFLYQLRDFPGENYRTYSKYCKARDLGKLNPELRYCPTNQIDMQLWWRDHWEYIFLALSVILIFTLLVAGTYLIVNDLSQEERRGTLNFIRLSPQSETSIFTGKLIGVPVLIYLVSLAAIPFHIFSGKLANISFSHILCFYLILIASCICFYSVALLIGIFGGSVLSGFKPWLASGLLMLFLMITVGMNQSSYYEANIAFFRLFSPLDMTNFLFPNLFYKKSVALEELRFFSLPLGRSIVTLVAIHLLNYAVWTYWAWQGLKRCFRNPNATIFSKQQSYLIVTNFEIIILGFLLSENFSSKHNFFNSLESLYIWNLFLFIGLFAIILPPRQAVQDWARFRYHRVSVNSNSSKNSLVSDLLVSEKSPAILAIGITLLIAASAFMVMILNLETHFYGINYQVLGCLGVLLFISSTIIYATIAQIMLMLKNSKRHLWALGATGASIILPAFILLILSVPASSTDNIGSLLWLFTTGFWYGVENSRISSVFTVFVCQSTIAALLNWYLIKQVKSAGESATKALFANSEQ
;
A
#
# COMPACT_ATOMS: atom_id res chain seq x y z
N MET A 1 1.65 -27.66 32.08
CA MET A 1 2.54 -27.09 31.04
C MET A 1 2.72 -28.04 29.85
N LEU A 2 3.08 -29.33 30.04
CA LEU A 2 3.15 -30.32 28.95
C LEU A 2 1.85 -30.40 28.12
N ASN A 3 0.71 -30.58 28.78
CA ASN A 3 -0.60 -30.76 28.12
C ASN A 3 -1.01 -29.57 27.22
N SER A 4 -0.50 -28.36 27.49
CA SER A 4 -0.76 -27.17 26.67
C SER A 4 0.19 -27.06 25.48
N ILE A 5 1.43 -27.52 25.63
CA ILE A 5 2.43 -27.55 24.56
C ILE A 5 2.04 -28.61 23.52
N ASP A 6 1.61 -29.79 23.99
CA ASP A 6 1.15 -30.88 23.12
C ASP A 6 -0.09 -30.43 22.32
N LYS A 7 -1.06 -29.78 22.98
CA LYS A 7 -2.26 -29.24 22.32
C LYS A 7 -1.96 -28.16 21.26
N ILE A 8 -0.96 -27.31 21.50
CA ILE A 8 -0.52 -26.31 20.50
C ILE A 8 0.22 -27.00 19.34
N GLY A 9 1.02 -28.02 19.64
CA GLY A 9 1.72 -28.82 18.63
C GLY A 9 0.77 -29.56 17.70
N ASP A 10 -0.30 -30.14 18.25
CA ASP A 10 -1.34 -30.81 17.48
C ASP A 10 -2.18 -29.82 16.65
N TRP A 11 -2.41 -28.61 17.18
CA TRP A 11 -3.19 -27.59 16.48
C TRP A 11 -2.42 -26.91 15.35
N ASN A 12 -1.19 -26.48 15.62
CA ASN A 12 -0.32 -25.86 14.62
C ASN A 12 1.16 -26.15 14.92
N PRO A 13 1.74 -27.20 14.33
CA PRO A 13 3.14 -27.57 14.56
C PRO A 13 4.13 -26.51 14.07
N GLN A 14 3.79 -25.74 13.04
CA GLN A 14 4.63 -24.64 12.57
C GLN A 14 4.68 -23.51 13.61
N LEU A 15 3.56 -23.20 14.27
CA LEU A 15 3.55 -22.25 15.39
C LEU A 15 4.44 -22.73 16.53
N LEU A 16 4.30 -23.99 16.96
CA LEU A 16 5.13 -24.55 18.03
C LEU A 16 6.63 -24.46 17.69
N ARG A 17 7.00 -24.73 16.43
CA ARG A 17 8.38 -24.59 15.95
C ARG A 17 8.90 -23.16 16.11
N GLU A 18 8.12 -22.15 15.70
CA GLU A 18 8.54 -20.74 15.83
C GLU A 18 8.62 -20.31 17.30
N LEU A 19 7.64 -20.67 18.12
CA LEU A 19 7.62 -20.36 19.55
C LEU A 19 8.83 -20.95 20.26
N LYS A 20 9.14 -22.24 20.06
CA LYS A 20 10.30 -22.92 20.66
C LYS A 20 11.62 -22.33 20.19
N GLY A 21 11.70 -21.89 18.93
CA GLY A 21 12.89 -21.27 18.37
C GLY A 21 13.21 -19.89 18.96
N ARG A 22 12.18 -19.12 19.30
CA ARG A 22 12.28 -17.68 19.63
C ARG A 22 12.11 -17.36 21.11
N LEU A 23 11.23 -18.08 21.83
CA LEU A 23 10.99 -17.91 23.26
C LEU A 23 12.07 -18.59 24.11
N LYS A 24 13.32 -18.22 23.88
CA LYS A 24 14.44 -18.61 24.75
C LYS A 24 14.51 -17.65 25.95
N PRO A 25 15.00 -18.10 27.13
CA PRO A 25 15.04 -17.26 28.33
C PRO A 25 15.70 -15.90 28.11
N PHE A 26 16.83 -15.86 27.41
CA PHE A 26 17.60 -14.63 27.20
C PHE A 26 16.86 -13.60 26.31
N PRO A 27 16.37 -13.92 25.08
CA PRO A 27 15.52 -13.02 24.31
C PRO A 27 14.25 -12.57 25.03
N VAL A 28 13.64 -13.44 25.83
CA VAL A 28 12.44 -13.09 26.63
C VAL A 28 12.78 -12.05 27.69
N ILE A 29 13.87 -12.23 28.44
CA ILE A 29 14.33 -11.25 29.43
C ILE A 29 14.62 -9.91 28.75
N ILE A 30 15.32 -9.90 27.62
CA ILE A 30 15.60 -8.67 26.86
C ILE A 30 14.30 -7.98 26.46
N ALA A 31 13.34 -8.71 25.88
CA ALA A 31 12.05 -8.14 25.47
C ALA A 31 11.30 -7.47 26.64
N ILE A 32 11.26 -8.12 27.81
CA ILE A 32 10.63 -7.57 29.02
C ILE A 32 11.38 -6.32 29.48
N VAL A 33 12.70 -6.41 29.63
CA VAL A 33 13.54 -5.30 30.12
C VAL A 33 13.46 -4.10 29.18
N THR A 34 13.51 -4.31 27.85
CA THR A 34 13.36 -3.24 26.87
C THR A 34 11.99 -2.58 26.98
N SER A 35 10.89 -3.36 27.11
CA SER A 35 9.55 -2.80 27.30
C SER A 35 9.46 -1.94 28.56
N LEU A 36 9.94 -2.46 29.71
CA LEU A 36 9.92 -1.74 30.98
C LEU A 36 10.81 -0.50 30.96
N ALA A 37 11.99 -0.58 30.35
CA ALA A 37 12.90 0.55 30.20
C ALA A 37 12.27 1.65 29.34
N THR A 38 11.61 1.31 28.23
CA THR A 38 10.88 2.28 27.40
C THR A 38 9.76 2.94 28.20
N GLN A 39 8.96 2.17 28.96
CA GLN A 39 7.90 2.73 29.82
C GLN A 39 8.47 3.70 30.87
N LEU A 40 9.59 3.34 31.51
CA LEU A 40 10.27 4.19 32.48
C LEU A 40 10.80 5.47 31.84
N ILE A 41 11.43 5.38 30.67
CA ILE A 41 11.96 6.55 29.94
C ILE A 41 10.82 7.51 29.58
N ILE A 42 9.68 7.01 29.09
CA ILE A 42 8.52 7.85 28.77
C ILE A 42 8.00 8.56 30.02
N PHE A 43 7.86 7.82 31.13
CA PHE A 43 7.41 8.38 32.40
C PHE A 43 8.35 9.49 32.89
N LEU A 44 9.66 9.23 32.93
CA LEU A 44 10.67 10.20 33.37
C LEU A 44 10.77 11.41 32.43
N TYR A 45 10.66 11.21 31.11
CA TYR A 45 10.68 12.31 30.14
C TYR A 45 9.57 13.32 30.42
N GLN A 46 8.38 12.84 30.78
CA GLN A 46 7.23 13.69 31.07
C GLN A 46 7.34 14.42 32.42
N LEU A 47 8.19 13.96 33.35
CA LEU A 47 8.48 14.68 34.60
C LEU A 47 9.31 15.95 34.37
N ARG A 48 9.94 16.12 33.19
CA ARG A 48 10.65 17.36 32.84
C ARG A 48 9.73 18.58 32.91
N ASP A 49 8.46 18.41 32.56
CA ASP A 49 7.48 19.50 32.46
C ASP A 49 6.67 19.65 33.77
N PHE A 50 7.25 19.24 34.90
CA PHE A 50 6.64 19.36 36.23
C PHE A 50 6.50 20.84 36.63
N PRO A 51 5.30 21.32 37.01
CA PRO A 51 5.07 22.70 37.41
C PRO A 51 5.63 22.93 38.81
N GLY A 52 6.79 23.59 38.88
CA GLY A 52 7.44 24.00 40.13
C GLY A 52 7.30 25.49 40.44
N GLU A 53 8.15 25.99 41.34
CA GLU A 53 8.14 27.40 41.79
C GLU A 53 8.39 28.40 40.65
N ASN A 54 9.10 27.97 39.59
CA ASN A 54 9.39 28.79 38.41
C ASN A 54 8.31 28.71 37.31
N TYR A 55 7.13 28.14 37.61
CA TYR A 55 6.06 27.98 36.63
C TYR A 55 5.40 29.34 36.31
N ARG A 56 5.38 29.75 35.04
CA ARG A 56 4.89 31.09 34.65
C ARG A 56 3.39 31.25 34.89
N THR A 57 2.94 32.44 35.30
CA THR A 57 1.52 32.76 35.59
C THR A 57 0.58 32.57 34.41
N TYR A 58 1.04 32.78 33.19
CA TYR A 58 0.22 32.59 31.98
C TYR A 58 0.14 31.14 31.48
N SER A 59 0.86 30.21 32.11
CA SER A 59 0.95 28.82 31.66
C SER A 59 -0.36 28.02 31.88
N LYS A 60 -0.47 26.85 31.22
CA LYS A 60 -1.71 26.05 31.13
C LYS A 60 -2.35 25.74 32.49
N TYR A 61 -1.52 25.39 33.49
CA TYR A 61 -1.98 24.86 34.78
C TYR A 61 -2.07 25.89 35.90
N CYS A 62 -1.88 27.18 35.63
CA CYS A 62 -2.04 28.23 36.66
C CYS A 62 -3.50 28.70 36.73
N LYS A 63 -4.15 28.52 37.89
CA LYS A 63 -5.53 29.01 38.13
C LYS A 63 -5.61 30.53 38.20
N ALA A 64 -4.51 31.20 38.58
CA ALA A 64 -4.39 32.65 38.65
C ALA A 64 -4.01 33.32 37.30
N ARG A 65 -4.28 32.67 36.15
CA ARG A 65 -3.89 33.19 34.82
C ARG A 65 -4.37 34.62 34.57
N ASP A 66 -5.61 34.93 34.95
CA ASP A 66 -6.19 36.26 34.69
C ASP A 66 -5.64 37.34 35.64
N LEU A 67 -5.21 36.96 36.85
CA LEU A 67 -4.48 37.85 37.77
C LEU A 67 -3.08 38.20 37.23
N GLY A 68 -2.40 37.25 36.58
CA GLY A 68 -1.12 37.50 35.91
C GLY A 68 -1.23 38.42 34.68
N LYS A 69 -2.42 38.53 34.05
CA LYS A 69 -2.67 39.50 32.98
C LYS A 69 -2.90 40.92 33.51
N LEU A 70 -3.47 41.06 34.71
CA LEU A 70 -3.68 42.37 35.36
C LEU A 70 -2.42 42.90 36.06
N ASN A 71 -1.58 42.01 36.62
CA ASN A 71 -0.35 42.38 37.31
C ASN A 71 0.89 41.77 36.63
N PRO A 72 1.57 42.51 35.72
CA PRO A 72 2.75 42.02 35.01
C PRO A 72 3.97 41.76 35.91
N GLU A 73 3.94 42.22 37.17
CA GLU A 73 4.98 41.92 38.17
C GLU A 73 4.89 40.46 38.69
N LEU A 74 3.71 39.83 38.60
CA LEU A 74 3.52 38.44 39.00
C LEU A 74 3.98 37.50 37.88
N ARG A 75 5.30 37.28 37.79
CA ARG A 75 5.90 36.40 36.75
C ARG A 75 5.66 34.91 37.00
N TYR A 76 5.55 34.49 38.26
CA TYR A 76 5.45 33.09 38.67
C TYR A 76 4.11 32.78 39.33
N CYS A 77 3.55 31.62 39.00
CA CYS A 77 2.30 31.14 39.58
C CYS A 77 2.52 30.78 41.05
N PRO A 78 1.73 31.32 41.98
CA PRO A 78 1.75 30.88 43.37
C PRO A 78 1.53 29.37 43.46
N THR A 79 2.32 28.66 44.27
CA THR A 79 2.31 27.19 44.36
C THR A 79 0.94 26.62 44.75
N ASN A 80 0.17 27.37 45.55
CA ASN A 80 -1.21 27.04 45.94
C ASN A 80 -2.25 27.21 44.81
N GLN A 81 -1.89 27.90 43.71
CA GLN A 81 -2.76 28.16 42.56
C GLN A 81 -2.42 27.25 41.36
N ILE A 82 -1.48 26.31 41.51
CA ILE A 82 -1.15 25.33 40.48
C ILE A 82 -2.19 24.21 40.49
N ASP A 83 -2.83 23.97 39.35
CA ASP A 83 -3.75 22.86 39.15
C ASP A 83 -2.99 21.54 38.92
N MET A 84 -2.51 20.95 40.01
CA MET A 84 -1.80 19.67 39.99
C MET A 84 -2.68 18.50 39.53
N GLN A 85 -4.00 18.59 39.74
CA GLN A 85 -4.93 17.55 39.31
C GLN A 85 -5.07 17.54 37.78
N LEU A 86 -5.20 18.72 37.18
CA LEU A 86 -5.21 18.89 35.73
C LEU A 86 -3.88 18.46 35.11
N TRP A 87 -2.75 18.83 35.73
CA TRP A 87 -1.43 18.42 35.27
C TRP A 87 -1.25 16.90 35.29
N TRP A 88 -1.65 16.21 36.37
CA TRP A 88 -1.53 14.75 36.47
C TRP A 88 -2.38 14.03 35.42
N ARG A 89 -3.62 14.49 35.20
CA ARG A 89 -4.49 13.95 34.16
C ARG A 89 -3.86 14.08 32.78
N ASP A 90 -3.41 15.28 32.41
CA ASP A 90 -2.79 15.54 31.10
C ASP A 90 -1.47 14.77 30.96
N HIS A 91 -0.70 14.61 32.05
CA HIS A 91 0.51 13.80 32.08
C HIS A 91 0.24 12.32 31.75
N TRP A 92 -0.78 11.72 32.37
CA TRP A 92 -1.20 10.35 32.03
C TRP A 92 -1.71 10.24 30.59
N GLU A 93 -2.38 11.27 30.09
CA GLU A 93 -2.83 11.33 28.70
C GLU A 93 -1.64 11.30 27.73
N TYR A 94 -0.59 12.12 27.97
CA TYR A 94 0.61 12.09 27.13
C TYR A 94 1.32 10.74 27.15
N ILE A 95 1.42 10.09 28.31
CA ILE A 95 2.00 8.74 28.42
C ILE A 95 1.18 7.76 27.57
N PHE A 96 -0.15 7.79 27.71
CA PHE A 96 -1.06 6.96 26.93
C PHE A 96 -0.86 7.16 25.42
N LEU A 97 -0.84 8.41 24.96
CA LEU A 97 -0.68 8.77 23.55
C LEU A 97 0.68 8.36 22.99
N ALA A 98 1.77 8.61 23.74
CA ALA A 98 3.12 8.21 23.35
C ALA A 98 3.25 6.69 23.20
N LEU A 99 2.70 5.94 24.16
CA LEU A 99 2.66 4.48 24.09
C LEU A 99 1.83 3.97 22.92
N SER A 100 0.69 4.61 22.59
CA SER A 100 -0.12 4.25 21.41
C SER A 100 0.69 4.34 20.11
N VAL A 101 1.44 5.43 19.92
CA VAL A 101 2.30 5.62 18.74
C VAL A 101 3.44 4.59 18.72
N ILE A 102 4.14 4.42 19.85
CA ILE A 102 5.24 3.44 19.95
C ILE A 102 4.75 2.02 19.66
N LEU A 103 3.57 1.64 20.17
CA LEU A 103 2.97 0.33 19.89
C LEU A 103 2.68 0.14 18.40
N ILE A 104 2.10 1.14 17.72
CA ILE A 104 1.84 1.10 16.27
C ILE A 104 3.16 0.88 15.50
N PHE A 105 4.16 1.73 15.73
CA PHE A 105 5.44 1.64 15.02
C PHE A 105 6.15 0.31 15.31
N THR A 106 6.20 -0.10 16.57
CA THR A 106 6.91 -1.32 16.98
C THR A 106 6.25 -2.56 16.39
N LEU A 107 4.92 -2.69 16.50
CA LEU A 107 4.22 -3.83 15.92
C LEU A 107 4.33 -3.83 14.40
N LEU A 108 3.92 -2.74 13.73
CA LEU A 108 3.86 -2.74 12.27
C LEU A 108 5.24 -2.80 11.61
N VAL A 109 6.17 -1.91 11.98
CA VAL A 109 7.47 -1.80 11.30
C VAL A 109 8.37 -2.98 11.66
N ALA A 110 8.60 -3.23 12.95
CA ALA A 110 9.51 -4.29 13.36
C ALA A 110 8.90 -5.69 13.12
N GLY A 111 7.58 -5.85 13.26
CA GLY A 111 6.91 -7.11 12.92
C GLY A 111 6.99 -7.46 11.43
N THR A 112 6.74 -6.48 10.56
CA THR A 112 6.90 -6.64 9.10
C THR A 112 8.35 -7.02 8.76
N TYR A 113 9.33 -6.34 9.35
CA TYR A 113 10.75 -6.67 9.16
C TYR A 113 11.04 -8.13 9.54
N LEU A 114 10.62 -8.56 10.74
CA LEU A 114 10.90 -9.91 11.23
C LEU A 114 10.28 -10.99 10.34
N ILE A 115 9.05 -10.79 9.87
CA ILE A 115 8.35 -11.74 9.00
C ILE A 115 9.06 -11.85 7.64
N VAL A 116 9.35 -10.73 6.99
CA VAL A 116 10.01 -10.74 5.67
C VAL A 116 11.42 -11.32 5.79
N ASN A 117 12.15 -10.95 6.85
CA ASN A 117 13.50 -11.45 7.10
C ASN A 117 13.49 -12.96 7.37
N ASP A 118 12.56 -13.47 8.16
CA ASP A 118 12.42 -14.90 8.42
C ASP A 118 12.24 -15.71 7.13
N LEU A 119 11.22 -15.36 6.34
CA LEU A 119 10.94 -16.04 5.07
C LEU A 119 12.11 -15.93 4.09
N SER A 120 12.73 -14.74 4.01
CA SER A 120 13.87 -14.52 3.12
C SER A 120 15.10 -15.32 3.55
N GLN A 121 15.33 -15.51 4.85
CA GLN A 121 16.41 -16.35 5.36
C GLN A 121 16.12 -17.84 5.13
N GLU A 122 14.87 -18.29 5.32
CA GLU A 122 14.48 -19.66 5.02
C GLU A 122 14.59 -19.99 3.53
N GLU A 123 14.27 -19.03 2.66
CA GLU A 123 14.48 -19.15 1.22
C GLU A 123 15.97 -19.24 0.87
N ARG A 124 16.82 -18.40 1.48
CA ARG A 124 18.28 -18.45 1.31
C ARG A 124 18.89 -19.79 1.74
N ARG A 125 18.42 -20.33 2.85
CA ARG A 125 18.91 -21.60 3.42
C ARG A 125 18.31 -22.83 2.73
N GLY A 126 17.36 -22.64 1.81
CA GLY A 126 16.63 -23.74 1.15
C GLY A 126 15.63 -24.45 2.05
N THR A 127 15.47 -24.04 3.31
CA THR A 127 14.53 -24.67 4.26
C THR A 127 13.08 -24.48 3.87
N LEU A 128 12.77 -23.38 3.15
CA LEU A 128 11.43 -23.14 2.63
C LEU A 128 10.97 -24.23 1.65
N ASN A 129 11.89 -24.81 0.86
CA ASN A 129 11.56 -25.90 -0.05
C ASN A 129 11.18 -27.19 0.69
N PHE A 130 11.80 -27.47 1.84
CA PHE A 130 11.38 -28.60 2.67
C PHE A 130 9.99 -28.37 3.28
N ILE A 131 9.68 -27.13 3.71
CA ILE A 131 8.36 -26.79 4.23
C ILE A 131 7.29 -26.96 3.15
N ARG A 132 7.59 -26.61 1.88
CA ARG A 132 6.69 -26.81 0.73
C ARG A 132 6.34 -28.28 0.47
N LEU A 133 7.22 -29.21 0.83
CA LEU A 133 7.01 -30.64 0.67
C LEU A 133 6.26 -31.28 1.85
N SER A 134 6.05 -30.53 2.94
CA SER A 134 5.32 -31.04 4.10
C SER A 134 3.82 -31.19 3.78
N PRO A 135 3.12 -32.19 4.34
CA PRO A 135 1.70 -32.43 4.08
C PRO A 135 0.77 -31.40 4.76
N GLN A 136 1.30 -30.33 5.36
CA GLN A 136 0.51 -29.32 6.06
C GLN A 136 -0.15 -28.36 5.09
N SER A 137 -1.31 -27.84 5.49
CA SER A 137 -1.97 -26.77 4.73
C SER A 137 -1.15 -25.49 4.77
N GLU A 138 -1.19 -24.72 3.68
CA GLU A 138 -0.50 -23.43 3.57
C GLU A 138 -1.01 -22.47 4.63
N THR A 139 -2.30 -22.54 4.93
CA THR A 139 -2.94 -21.72 5.95
C THR A 139 -2.40 -22.01 7.34
N SER A 140 -2.18 -23.28 7.70
CA SER A 140 -1.55 -23.63 8.97
C SER A 140 -0.12 -23.10 9.05
N ILE A 141 0.67 -23.30 7.98
CA ILE A 141 2.08 -22.84 7.93
C ILE A 141 2.15 -21.32 8.12
N PHE A 142 1.38 -20.56 7.33
CA PHE A 142 1.45 -19.11 7.36
C PHE A 142 0.82 -18.48 8.59
N THR A 143 -0.29 -19.01 9.11
CA THR A 143 -0.84 -18.55 10.40
C THR A 143 0.14 -18.81 11.54
N GLY A 144 0.82 -19.96 11.51
CA GLY A 144 1.85 -20.30 12.47
C GLY A 144 3.03 -19.33 12.43
N LYS A 145 3.46 -18.92 11.23
CA LYS A 145 4.50 -17.89 11.07
C LYS A 145 4.01 -16.49 11.44
N LEU A 146 2.79 -16.11 11.07
CA LEU A 146 2.21 -14.80 11.39
C LEU A 146 2.17 -14.56 12.89
N ILE A 147 1.79 -15.58 13.67
CA ILE A 147 1.72 -15.49 15.14
C ILE A 147 3.09 -15.75 15.78
N GLY A 148 3.85 -16.73 15.28
CA GLY A 148 5.07 -17.20 15.93
C GLY A 148 6.32 -16.35 15.66
N VAL A 149 6.48 -15.80 14.45
CA VAL A 149 7.69 -15.07 14.07
C VAL A 149 7.89 -13.78 14.87
N PRO A 150 6.88 -12.89 14.99
CA PRO A 150 6.99 -11.66 15.78
C PRO A 150 6.66 -11.86 17.28
N VAL A 151 6.72 -13.08 17.81
CA VAL A 151 6.31 -13.38 19.21
C VAL A 151 7.04 -12.53 20.26
N LEU A 152 8.32 -12.21 20.05
CA LEU A 152 9.07 -11.35 20.96
C LEU A 152 8.54 -9.92 20.96
N ILE A 153 8.10 -9.40 19.81
CA ILE A 153 7.47 -8.08 19.71
C ILE A 153 6.11 -8.11 20.40
N TYR A 154 5.32 -9.18 20.21
CA TYR A 154 4.07 -9.35 20.95
C TYR A 154 4.29 -9.36 22.46
N LEU A 155 5.39 -9.96 22.92
CA LEU A 155 5.76 -9.94 24.33
C LEU A 155 6.12 -8.52 24.81
N VAL A 156 6.90 -7.76 24.05
CA VAL A 156 7.20 -6.35 24.32
C VAL A 156 5.91 -5.55 24.47
N SER A 157 4.99 -5.69 23.51
CA SER A 157 3.70 -5.01 23.51
C SER A 157 2.83 -5.45 24.68
N LEU A 158 2.74 -6.76 24.96
CA LEU A 158 1.94 -7.31 26.05
C LEU A 158 2.42 -6.83 27.42
N ALA A 159 3.74 -6.67 27.62
CA ALA A 159 4.29 -6.06 28.82
C ALA A 159 3.96 -4.56 28.97
N ALA A 160 3.65 -3.86 27.88
CA ALA A 160 3.27 -2.44 27.88
C ALA A 160 1.76 -2.21 28.05
N ILE A 161 0.90 -3.19 27.72
CA ILE A 161 -0.56 -3.08 27.81
C ILE A 161 -1.05 -2.67 29.21
N PRO A 162 -0.58 -3.27 30.32
CA PRO A 162 -1.06 -2.89 31.66
C PRO A 162 -0.85 -1.41 31.96
N PHE A 163 0.34 -0.90 31.64
CA PHE A 163 0.68 0.51 31.86
C PHE A 163 -0.09 1.43 30.91
N HIS A 164 -0.32 1.01 29.67
CA HIS A 164 -1.16 1.74 28.71
C HIS A 164 -2.63 1.84 29.14
N ILE A 165 -3.24 0.75 29.60
CA ILE A 165 -4.62 0.79 30.11
C ILE A 165 -4.71 1.63 31.39
N PHE A 166 -3.72 1.51 32.27
CA PHE A 166 -3.66 2.28 33.50
C PHE A 166 -3.55 3.79 33.23
N SER A 167 -2.68 4.20 32.32
CA SER A 167 -2.55 5.62 31.94
C SER A 167 -3.82 6.16 31.29
N GLY A 168 -4.45 5.39 30.40
CA GLY A 168 -5.73 5.78 29.78
C GLY A 168 -6.85 5.99 30.80
N LYS A 169 -6.95 5.11 31.81
CA LYS A 169 -7.94 5.23 32.89
C LYS A 169 -7.71 6.49 33.74
N LEU A 170 -6.46 6.80 34.10
CA LEU A 170 -6.12 7.99 34.88
C LEU A 170 -6.27 9.29 34.08
N ALA A 171 -6.14 9.23 32.76
CA ALA A 171 -6.43 10.32 31.84
C ALA A 171 -7.94 10.54 31.60
N ASN A 172 -8.82 9.76 32.23
CA ASN A 172 -10.28 9.78 32.01
C ASN A 172 -10.70 9.48 30.56
N ILE A 173 -9.93 8.64 29.85
CA ILE A 173 -10.27 8.16 28.52
C ILE A 173 -11.28 7.03 28.64
N SER A 174 -12.34 7.08 27.84
CA SER A 174 -13.36 6.03 27.87
C SER A 174 -12.82 4.68 27.41
N PHE A 175 -13.20 3.62 28.13
CA PHE A 175 -12.72 2.26 27.85
C PHE A 175 -13.08 1.77 26.44
N SER A 176 -14.23 2.20 25.90
CA SER A 176 -14.66 1.85 24.53
C SER A 176 -13.67 2.33 23.47
N HIS A 177 -13.10 3.54 23.62
CA HIS A 177 -12.12 4.07 22.66
C HIS A 177 -10.80 3.28 22.71
N ILE A 178 -10.38 2.87 23.91
CA ILE A 178 -9.19 2.01 24.09
C ILE A 178 -9.40 0.65 23.42
N LEU A 179 -10.58 0.05 23.56
CA LEU A 179 -10.91 -1.21 22.90
C LEU A 179 -10.90 -1.07 21.36
N CYS A 180 -11.51 0.00 20.84
CA CYS A 180 -11.50 0.29 19.39
C CYS A 180 -10.08 0.45 18.85
N PHE A 181 -9.20 1.13 19.61
CA PHE A 181 -7.79 1.27 19.27
C PHE A 181 -7.10 -0.10 19.12
N TYR A 182 -7.22 -0.98 20.12
CA TYR A 182 -6.62 -2.32 20.03
C TYR A 182 -7.21 -3.18 18.92
N LEU A 183 -8.52 -3.09 18.69
CA LEU A 183 -9.19 -3.82 17.62
C LEU A 183 -8.61 -3.46 16.24
N ILE A 184 -8.41 -2.16 15.99
CA ILE A 184 -7.86 -1.66 14.73
C ILE A 184 -6.36 -1.93 14.62
N LEU A 185 -5.64 -1.87 15.74
CA LEU A 185 -4.23 -2.25 15.77
C LEU A 185 -4.03 -3.73 15.43
N ILE A 186 -4.87 -4.63 15.97
CA ILE A 186 -4.83 -6.06 15.64
C ILE A 186 -5.17 -6.29 14.17
N ALA A 187 -6.24 -5.66 13.67
CA ALA A 187 -6.65 -5.80 12.27
C ALA A 187 -5.58 -5.28 11.30
N SER A 188 -4.97 -4.13 11.59
CA SER A 188 -3.87 -3.62 10.79
C SER A 188 -2.65 -4.55 10.82
N CYS A 189 -2.28 -5.11 11.99
CA CYS A 189 -1.21 -6.10 12.08
C CYS A 189 -1.48 -7.32 11.18
N ILE A 190 -2.69 -7.89 11.22
CA ILE A 190 -3.08 -9.02 10.38
C ILE A 190 -2.94 -8.67 8.89
N CYS A 191 -3.41 -7.50 8.48
CA CYS A 191 -3.35 -7.05 7.09
C CYS A 191 -1.90 -6.84 6.62
N PHE A 192 -1.13 -6.00 7.32
CA PHE A 192 0.26 -5.69 6.94
C PHE A 192 1.17 -6.92 7.04
N TYR A 193 0.99 -7.79 8.03
CA TYR A 193 1.76 -9.03 8.13
C TYR A 193 1.39 -10.03 7.03
N SER A 194 0.14 -10.06 6.57
CA SER A 194 -0.26 -10.89 5.42
C SER A 194 0.41 -10.42 4.13
N VAL A 195 0.50 -9.10 3.93
CA VAL A 195 1.26 -8.51 2.81
C VAL A 195 2.76 -8.77 2.97
N ALA A 196 3.30 -8.67 4.19
CA ALA A 196 4.70 -8.97 4.51
C ALA A 196 5.07 -10.42 4.17
N LEU A 197 4.20 -11.38 4.51
CA LEU A 197 4.38 -12.78 4.11
C LEU A 197 4.44 -12.91 2.58
N LEU A 198 3.56 -12.22 1.85
CA LEU A 198 3.53 -12.28 0.39
C LEU A 198 4.84 -11.73 -0.21
N ILE A 199 5.31 -10.59 0.28
CA ILE A 199 6.60 -10.00 -0.12
C ILE A 199 7.77 -10.92 0.23
N GLY A 200 7.72 -11.60 1.37
CA GLY A 200 8.77 -12.54 1.80
C GLY A 200 9.00 -13.68 0.80
N ILE A 201 7.93 -14.26 0.25
CA ILE A 201 8.00 -15.33 -0.76
C ILE A 201 8.34 -14.78 -2.15
N PHE A 202 7.84 -13.59 -2.48
CA PHE A 202 7.97 -13.03 -3.81
C PHE A 202 9.41 -12.64 -4.16
N GLY A 203 9.84 -12.87 -5.40
CA GLY A 203 11.12 -12.36 -5.93
C GLY A 203 12.35 -13.23 -5.65
N GLY A 204 12.19 -14.44 -5.10
CA GLY A 204 13.27 -15.41 -4.98
C GLY A 204 14.40 -15.01 -4.03
N SER A 205 15.52 -15.73 -4.10
CA SER A 205 16.71 -15.47 -3.29
C SER A 205 17.50 -14.22 -3.69
N VAL A 206 17.25 -13.62 -4.86
CA VAL A 206 18.09 -12.54 -5.44
C VAL A 206 18.09 -11.27 -4.59
N LEU A 207 16.98 -10.92 -3.94
CA LEU A 207 16.81 -9.71 -3.12
C LEU A 207 16.60 -9.99 -1.63
N SER A 208 16.72 -11.24 -1.21
CA SER A 208 16.39 -11.75 0.14
C SER A 208 16.97 -10.95 1.33
N GLY A 209 18.10 -10.25 1.17
CA GLY A 209 18.67 -9.41 2.24
C GLY A 209 18.13 -7.98 2.25
N PHE A 210 17.68 -7.50 1.10
CA PHE A 210 17.13 -6.15 0.91
C PHE A 210 15.61 -6.10 1.10
N LYS A 211 14.87 -7.18 0.80
CA LYS A 211 13.41 -7.27 0.97
C LYS A 211 12.93 -6.81 2.37
N PRO A 212 13.55 -7.24 3.49
CA PRO A 212 13.05 -6.87 4.81
C PRO A 212 13.17 -5.37 5.07
N TRP A 213 14.32 -4.78 4.70
CA TRP A 213 14.57 -3.34 4.81
C TRP A 213 13.64 -2.52 3.92
N LEU A 214 13.41 -2.97 2.69
CA LEU A 214 12.49 -2.31 1.77
C LEU A 214 11.05 -2.33 2.32
N ALA A 215 10.57 -3.50 2.74
CA ALA A 215 9.20 -3.64 3.24
C ALA A 215 8.96 -2.83 4.53
N SER A 216 9.86 -2.94 5.51
CA SER A 216 9.73 -2.18 6.76
C SER A 216 9.97 -0.68 6.55
N GLY A 217 10.90 -0.31 5.68
CA GLY A 217 11.21 1.07 5.35
C GLY A 217 10.05 1.78 4.64
N LEU A 218 9.40 1.11 3.68
CA LEU A 218 8.19 1.62 3.02
C LEU A 218 7.03 1.78 4.01
N LEU A 219 6.84 0.82 4.92
CA LEU A 219 5.81 0.91 5.95
C LEU A 219 6.10 2.04 6.96
N MET A 220 7.37 2.25 7.31
CA MET A 220 7.77 3.37 8.16
C MET A 220 7.54 4.71 7.46
N LEU A 221 7.90 4.82 6.18
CA LEU A 221 7.64 6.02 5.38
C LEU A 221 6.14 6.30 5.24
N PHE A 222 5.33 5.25 5.01
CA PHE A 222 3.87 5.34 5.04
C PHE A 222 3.36 5.94 6.36
N LEU A 223 3.78 5.39 7.50
CA LEU A 223 3.36 5.90 8.81
C LEU A 223 3.83 7.36 9.02
N MET A 224 5.05 7.72 8.63
CA MET A 224 5.55 9.10 8.75
C MET A 224 4.76 10.09 7.90
N ILE A 225 4.39 9.72 6.67
CA ILE A 225 3.55 10.55 5.80
C ILE A 225 2.17 10.75 6.46
N THR A 226 1.57 9.71 7.03
CA THR A 226 0.27 9.83 7.70
C THR A 226 0.32 10.73 8.93
N VAL A 227 1.43 10.72 9.70
CA VAL A 227 1.65 11.71 10.78
C VAL A 227 1.67 13.13 10.23
N GLY A 228 2.40 13.37 9.13
CA GLY A 228 2.44 14.68 8.47
C GLY A 228 1.07 15.13 7.97
N MET A 229 0.30 14.22 7.39
CA MET A 229 -1.06 14.48 6.88
C MET A 229 -2.06 14.82 8.00
N ASN A 230 -1.87 14.34 9.22
CA ASN A 230 -2.75 14.66 10.35
C ASN A 230 -2.61 16.11 10.84
N GLN A 231 -1.57 16.83 10.40
CA GLN A 231 -1.39 18.24 10.74
C GLN A 231 -2.26 19.16 9.86
N SER A 232 -2.74 18.69 8.71
CA SER A 232 -3.63 19.45 7.84
C SER A 232 -5.07 19.42 8.38
N SER A 233 -5.75 20.57 8.35
CA SER A 233 -7.10 20.73 8.89
C SER A 233 -8.22 20.40 7.91
N TYR A 234 -7.88 20.12 6.67
CA TYR A 234 -8.84 19.97 5.59
C TYR A 234 -9.02 18.49 5.23
N TYR A 235 -10.28 18.09 5.07
CA TYR A 235 -10.61 16.84 4.41
C TYR A 235 -10.40 16.99 2.91
N GLU A 236 -9.59 16.09 2.34
CA GLU A 236 -9.41 15.95 0.91
C GLU A 236 -9.80 14.51 0.55
N ALA A 237 -10.82 14.33 -0.29
CA ALA A 237 -11.29 12.98 -0.62
C ALA A 237 -10.23 12.23 -1.45
N ASN A 238 -9.41 12.96 -2.19
CA ASN A 238 -8.30 12.45 -3.02
C ASN A 238 -7.30 11.56 -2.25
N ILE A 239 -7.14 11.79 -0.94
CA ILE A 239 -6.24 11.01 -0.08
C ILE A 239 -6.99 10.12 0.92
N ALA A 240 -8.33 10.10 0.89
CA ALA A 240 -9.14 9.34 1.85
C ALA A 240 -8.84 7.83 1.82
N PHE A 241 -8.59 7.26 0.64
CA PHE A 241 -8.21 5.86 0.49
C PHE A 241 -6.88 5.54 1.20
N PHE A 242 -5.89 6.42 1.12
CA PHE A 242 -4.61 6.26 1.82
C PHE A 242 -4.78 6.33 3.34
N ARG A 243 -5.59 7.29 3.81
CA ARG A 243 -5.90 7.49 5.22
C ARG A 243 -6.61 6.28 5.84
N LEU A 244 -7.44 5.56 5.08
CA LEU A 244 -8.14 4.36 5.54
C LEU A 244 -7.22 3.18 5.94
N PHE A 245 -5.99 3.14 5.42
CA PHE A 245 -4.98 2.16 5.83
C PHE A 245 -4.17 2.60 7.06
N SER A 246 -4.28 3.86 7.48
CA SER A 246 -3.50 4.43 8.57
C SER A 246 -4.14 4.14 9.93
N PRO A 247 -3.57 3.29 10.78
CA PRO A 247 -4.04 3.17 12.17
C PRO A 247 -3.75 4.45 12.98
N LEU A 248 -2.81 5.30 12.54
CA LEU A 248 -2.49 6.55 13.21
C LEU A 248 -3.61 7.59 13.04
N ASP A 249 -4.22 7.65 11.86
CA ASP A 249 -5.32 8.59 11.59
C ASP A 249 -6.53 8.22 12.46
N MET A 250 -6.85 6.93 12.52
CA MET A 250 -7.88 6.44 13.44
C MET A 250 -7.53 6.73 14.92
N THR A 251 -6.27 6.58 15.31
CA THR A 251 -5.82 6.87 16.68
C THR A 251 -6.00 8.36 17.00
N ASN A 252 -5.72 9.24 16.04
CA ASN A 252 -5.95 10.69 16.18
C ASN A 252 -7.45 11.03 16.27
N PHE A 253 -8.30 10.31 15.52
CA PHE A 253 -9.75 10.44 15.64
C PHE A 253 -10.28 9.99 17.01
N LEU A 254 -9.77 8.85 17.53
CA LEU A 254 -10.15 8.35 18.85
C LEU A 254 -9.61 9.25 19.99
N PHE A 255 -8.43 9.85 19.79
CA PHE A 255 -7.73 10.66 20.78
C PHE A 255 -7.25 11.99 20.18
N PRO A 256 -8.11 13.03 20.16
CA PRO A 256 -7.88 14.25 19.38
C PRO A 256 -6.70 15.12 19.87
N ASN A 257 -6.17 14.85 21.07
CA ASN A 257 -5.00 15.55 21.61
C ASN A 257 -3.66 14.94 21.13
N LEU A 258 -3.68 13.84 20.36
CA LEU A 258 -2.47 13.15 19.89
C LEU A 258 -1.48 14.06 19.17
N PHE A 259 -1.97 14.94 18.30
CA PHE A 259 -1.15 15.90 17.55
C PHE A 259 -1.47 17.36 17.88
N TYR A 260 -2.00 17.63 19.09
CA TYR A 260 -2.40 18.96 19.57
C TYR A 260 -3.49 19.68 18.76
N LYS A 261 -3.99 19.05 17.69
CA LYS A 261 -5.00 19.58 16.78
C LYS A 261 -6.00 18.48 16.44
N LYS A 262 -7.28 18.75 16.68
CA LYS A 262 -8.36 17.83 16.31
C LYS A 262 -8.37 17.66 14.80
N SER A 263 -8.18 16.43 14.31
CA SER A 263 -8.33 16.14 12.88
C SER A 263 -9.81 16.07 12.53
N VAL A 264 -10.30 17.08 11.81
CA VAL A 264 -11.67 17.11 11.26
C VAL A 264 -11.80 16.14 10.06
N ALA A 265 -10.66 15.72 9.50
CA ALA A 265 -10.60 14.90 8.28
C ALA A 265 -11.45 13.61 8.33
N LEU A 266 -11.32 12.78 9.37
CA LEU A 266 -12.09 11.53 9.43
C LEU A 266 -13.56 11.74 9.82
N GLU A 267 -13.90 12.85 10.48
CA GLU A 267 -15.30 13.21 10.80
C GLU A 267 -16.10 13.56 9.54
N GLU A 268 -15.43 14.14 8.54
CA GLU A 268 -16.01 14.56 7.27
C GLU A 268 -15.98 13.47 6.18
N LEU A 269 -15.48 12.27 6.50
CA LEU A 269 -15.33 11.19 5.53
C LEU A 269 -16.69 10.74 4.95
N ARG A 270 -16.80 10.81 3.63
CA ARG A 270 -17.98 10.44 2.84
C ARG A 270 -17.63 9.37 1.80
N PHE A 271 -18.54 8.44 1.58
CA PHE A 271 -18.43 7.38 0.57
C PHE A 271 -19.73 7.28 -0.22
N PHE A 272 -19.72 7.55 -1.52
CA PHE A 272 -20.91 7.78 -2.36
C PHE A 272 -21.98 8.63 -1.64
N SER A 273 -21.56 9.75 -1.04
CA SER A 273 -22.41 10.66 -0.25
C SER A 273 -22.91 10.14 1.11
N LEU A 274 -22.60 8.89 1.49
CA LEU A 274 -22.90 8.37 2.83
C LEU A 274 -21.89 8.94 3.86
N PRO A 275 -22.36 9.59 4.94
CA PRO A 275 -21.48 10.20 5.94
C PRO A 275 -20.94 9.15 6.92
N LEU A 276 -19.95 8.36 6.48
CA LEU A 276 -19.36 7.28 7.28
C LEU A 276 -18.50 7.78 8.45
N GLY A 277 -17.99 9.01 8.37
CA GLY A 277 -17.14 9.63 9.39
C GLY A 277 -17.85 10.04 10.69
N ARG A 278 -19.18 10.15 10.68
CA ARG A 278 -19.94 10.70 11.82
C ARG A 278 -20.07 9.76 13.02
N SER A 279 -20.00 8.46 12.79
CA SER A 279 -20.14 7.45 13.85
C SER A 279 -18.85 6.66 14.00
N ILE A 280 -18.43 6.49 15.25
CA ILE A 280 -17.25 5.68 15.59
C ILE A 280 -17.46 4.23 15.09
N VAL A 281 -18.69 3.71 15.20
CA VAL A 281 -19.00 2.33 14.79
C VAL A 281 -18.84 2.16 13.28
N THR A 282 -19.35 3.10 12.49
CA THR A 282 -19.22 3.05 11.02
C THR A 282 -17.77 3.21 10.59
N LEU A 283 -17.03 4.10 11.26
CA LEU A 283 -15.61 4.31 11.00
C LEU A 283 -14.76 3.06 11.32
N VAL A 284 -15.00 2.42 12.48
CA VAL A 284 -14.34 1.16 12.84
C VAL A 284 -14.70 0.07 11.83
N ALA A 285 -15.99 -0.05 11.47
CA ALA A 285 -16.44 -1.07 10.52
C ALA A 285 -15.78 -0.94 9.14
N ILE A 286 -15.66 0.28 8.59
CA ILE A 286 -15.02 0.47 7.28
C ILE A 286 -13.52 0.18 7.31
N HIS A 287 -12.81 0.52 8.38
CA HIS A 287 -11.40 0.15 8.53
C HIS A 287 -11.24 -1.38 8.60
N LEU A 288 -12.06 -2.07 9.39
CA LEU A 288 -12.04 -3.53 9.49
C LEU A 288 -12.37 -4.20 8.16
N LEU A 289 -13.37 -3.70 7.44
CA LEU A 289 -13.73 -4.20 6.11
C LEU A 289 -12.57 -4.01 5.13
N ASN A 290 -11.96 -2.82 5.11
CA ASN A 290 -10.79 -2.54 4.27
C ASN A 290 -9.65 -3.52 4.56
N TYR A 291 -9.26 -3.67 5.82
CA TYR A 291 -8.22 -4.63 6.21
C TYR A 291 -8.58 -6.07 5.84
N ALA A 292 -9.84 -6.49 5.99
CA ALA A 292 -10.29 -7.83 5.64
C ALA A 292 -10.21 -8.10 4.13
N VAL A 293 -10.63 -7.15 3.29
CA VAL A 293 -10.58 -7.25 1.82
C VAL A 293 -9.13 -7.40 1.34
N TRP A 294 -8.21 -6.57 1.83
CA TRP A 294 -6.81 -6.62 1.41
C TRP A 294 -6.07 -7.83 1.97
N THR A 295 -6.41 -8.25 3.19
CA THR A 295 -5.96 -9.53 3.75
C THR A 295 -6.39 -10.67 2.84
N TYR A 296 -7.67 -10.76 2.47
CA TYR A 296 -8.16 -11.81 1.58
C TYR A 296 -7.34 -11.92 0.28
N TRP A 297 -7.10 -10.79 -0.40
CA TRP A 297 -6.30 -10.79 -1.63
C TRP A 297 -4.84 -11.21 -1.40
N ALA A 298 -4.21 -10.73 -0.32
CA ALA A 298 -2.85 -11.16 0.04
C ALA A 298 -2.77 -12.68 0.23
N TRP A 299 -3.78 -13.28 0.88
CA TRP A 299 -3.86 -14.72 1.11
C TRP A 299 -4.11 -15.54 -0.17
N GLN A 300 -4.87 -15.01 -1.13
CA GLN A 300 -5.01 -15.65 -2.45
C GLN A 300 -3.66 -15.74 -3.18
N GLY A 301 -2.86 -14.67 -3.11
CA GLY A 301 -1.51 -14.65 -3.68
C GLY A 301 -0.56 -15.62 -2.97
N LEU A 302 -0.61 -15.66 -1.64
CA LEU A 302 0.23 -16.53 -0.82
C LEU A 302 0.03 -18.01 -1.14
N LYS A 303 -1.22 -18.49 -1.16
CA LYS A 303 -1.55 -19.90 -1.44
C LYS A 303 -1.00 -20.35 -2.79
N ARG A 304 -1.04 -19.45 -3.78
CA ARG A 304 -0.61 -19.71 -5.14
C ARG A 304 0.92 -19.72 -5.29
N CYS A 305 1.60 -18.69 -4.78
CA CYS A 305 3.05 -18.58 -4.86
C CYS A 305 3.79 -19.59 -3.98
N PHE A 306 3.17 -20.06 -2.90
CA PHE A 306 3.83 -20.99 -2.00
C PHE A 306 4.16 -22.32 -2.66
N ARG A 307 3.20 -22.96 -3.34
CA ARG A 307 3.43 -24.24 -4.04
C ARG A 307 4.21 -24.05 -5.34
N ASN A 308 3.92 -22.98 -6.07
CA ASN A 308 4.48 -22.73 -7.40
C ASN A 308 5.29 -21.42 -7.41
N PRO A 309 6.59 -21.46 -7.06
CA PRO A 309 7.41 -20.24 -7.00
C PRO A 309 7.61 -19.56 -8.36
N ASN A 310 7.44 -20.29 -9.46
CA ASN A 310 7.56 -19.76 -10.83
C ASN A 310 6.23 -19.26 -11.41
N ALA A 311 5.12 -19.39 -10.68
CA ALA A 311 3.82 -18.88 -11.12
C ALA A 311 3.67 -17.38 -10.79
N THR A 312 2.80 -16.72 -11.55
CA THR A 312 2.33 -15.36 -11.23
C THR A 312 1.59 -15.35 -9.88
N ILE A 313 1.63 -14.22 -9.14
CA ILE A 313 0.98 -14.11 -7.83
C ILE A 313 -0.55 -14.26 -7.95
N PHE A 314 -1.14 -13.67 -8.98
CA PHE A 314 -2.57 -13.75 -9.25
C PHE A 314 -2.84 -14.36 -10.62
N SER A 315 -4.00 -14.97 -10.76
CA SER A 315 -4.54 -15.32 -12.09
C SER A 315 -5.02 -14.05 -12.80
N LYS A 316 -5.20 -14.14 -14.12
CA LYS A 316 -5.79 -13.05 -14.92
C LYS A 316 -7.21 -12.71 -14.44
N GLN A 317 -8.01 -13.71 -14.12
CA GLN A 317 -9.36 -13.49 -13.59
C GLN A 317 -9.36 -12.80 -12.23
N GLN A 318 -8.46 -13.21 -11.32
CA GLN A 318 -8.28 -12.56 -10.03
C GLN A 318 -7.83 -11.10 -10.21
N SER A 319 -6.98 -10.81 -11.20
CA SER A 319 -6.57 -9.44 -11.48
C SER A 319 -7.74 -8.54 -11.92
N TYR A 320 -8.70 -9.05 -12.70
CA TYR A 320 -9.89 -8.29 -13.06
C TYR A 320 -10.70 -7.90 -11.83
N LEU A 321 -10.91 -8.86 -10.92
CA LEU A 321 -11.67 -8.63 -9.68
C LEU A 321 -10.95 -7.67 -8.73
N ILE A 322 -9.62 -7.76 -8.60
CA ILE A 322 -8.83 -6.83 -7.78
C ILE A 322 -8.97 -5.41 -8.32
N VAL A 323 -8.83 -5.23 -9.63
CA VAL A 323 -8.97 -3.91 -10.28
C VAL A 323 -10.37 -3.38 -10.08
N THR A 324 -11.41 -4.16 -10.38
CA THR A 324 -12.80 -3.72 -10.16
C THR A 324 -13.07 -3.32 -8.70
N ASN A 325 -12.59 -4.09 -7.73
CA ASN A 325 -12.77 -3.76 -6.31
C ASN A 325 -12.03 -2.46 -5.93
N PHE A 326 -10.79 -2.31 -6.38
CA PHE A 326 -9.99 -1.10 -6.17
C PHE A 326 -10.67 0.15 -6.76
N GLU A 327 -11.13 0.06 -8.00
CA GLU A 327 -11.84 1.16 -8.68
C GLU A 327 -13.13 1.55 -7.95
N ILE A 328 -13.94 0.58 -7.53
CA ILE A 328 -15.19 0.85 -6.78
C ILE A 328 -14.90 1.61 -5.48
N ILE A 329 -13.84 1.21 -4.75
CA ILE A 329 -13.48 1.85 -3.49
C ILE A 329 -13.04 3.30 -3.74
N ILE A 330 -12.14 3.55 -4.71
CA ILE A 330 -11.64 4.89 -4.99
C ILE A 330 -12.74 5.79 -5.53
N LEU A 331 -13.55 5.30 -6.48
CA LEU A 331 -14.69 6.04 -7.01
C LEU A 331 -15.66 6.46 -5.91
N GLY A 332 -15.90 5.60 -4.92
CA GLY A 332 -16.79 5.94 -3.81
C GLY A 332 -16.31 7.12 -2.98
N PHE A 333 -14.99 7.29 -2.82
CA PHE A 333 -14.43 8.47 -2.16
C PHE A 333 -14.47 9.70 -3.06
N LEU A 334 -14.01 9.58 -4.32
CA LEU A 334 -13.89 10.71 -5.24
C LEU A 334 -15.24 11.31 -5.65
N LEU A 335 -16.27 10.48 -5.87
CA LEU A 335 -17.62 10.96 -6.23
C LEU A 335 -18.35 11.65 -5.06
N SER A 336 -17.78 11.63 -3.86
CA SER A 336 -18.35 12.35 -2.71
C SER A 336 -17.94 13.84 -2.67
N GLU A 337 -17.01 14.27 -3.52
CA GLU A 337 -16.67 15.69 -3.68
C GLU A 337 -17.65 16.42 -4.60
N ASN A 338 -17.88 17.70 -4.33
CA ASN A 338 -18.63 18.55 -5.24
C ASN A 338 -17.70 19.01 -6.38
N PHE A 339 -18.02 18.66 -7.62
CA PHE A 339 -17.29 19.08 -8.82
C PHE A 339 -17.63 20.52 -9.25
N SER A 340 -17.72 21.44 -8.28
CA SER A 340 -18.14 22.82 -8.50
C SER A 340 -17.00 23.73 -8.97
N SER A 341 -15.77 23.23 -9.14
CA SER A 341 -14.64 24.00 -9.67
C SER A 341 -13.81 23.17 -10.64
N LYS A 342 -13.27 23.82 -11.70
CA LYS A 342 -12.34 23.20 -12.67
C LYS A 342 -11.19 22.48 -11.95
N HIS A 343 -10.58 23.17 -10.98
CA HIS A 343 -9.44 22.67 -10.23
C HIS A 343 -9.78 21.40 -9.45
N ASN A 344 -10.91 21.34 -8.75
CA ASN A 344 -11.30 20.16 -7.97
C ASN A 344 -11.57 18.94 -8.87
N PHE A 345 -12.19 19.17 -10.04
CA PHE A 345 -12.42 18.10 -11.02
C PHE A 345 -11.11 17.50 -11.54
N PHE A 346 -10.17 18.33 -12.02
CA PHE A 346 -8.89 17.84 -12.52
C PHE A 346 -8.02 17.22 -11.41
N ASN A 347 -8.05 17.76 -10.19
CA ASN A 347 -7.37 17.17 -9.03
C ASN A 347 -7.92 15.78 -8.69
N SER A 348 -9.24 15.58 -8.81
CA SER A 348 -9.86 14.26 -8.59
C SER A 348 -9.48 13.26 -9.69
N LEU A 349 -9.45 13.69 -10.96
CA LEU A 349 -8.98 12.84 -12.07
C LEU A 349 -7.50 12.49 -11.94
N GLU A 350 -6.67 13.45 -11.52
CA GLU A 350 -5.26 13.23 -11.25
C GLU A 350 -5.07 12.23 -10.10
N SER A 351 -5.83 12.38 -9.02
CA SER A 351 -5.81 11.43 -7.91
C SER A 351 -6.16 10.01 -8.36
N LEU A 352 -7.24 9.84 -9.12
CA LEU A 352 -7.63 8.53 -9.69
C LEU A 352 -6.50 7.95 -10.55
N TYR A 353 -5.83 8.78 -11.34
CA TYR A 353 -4.68 8.36 -12.15
C TYR A 353 -3.49 7.94 -11.31
N ILE A 354 -3.12 8.70 -10.28
CA ILE A 354 -2.00 8.35 -9.38
C ILE A 354 -2.27 6.99 -8.72
N TRP A 355 -3.49 6.77 -8.22
CA TRP A 355 -3.87 5.49 -7.64
C TRP A 355 -3.80 4.34 -8.65
N ASN A 356 -4.27 4.58 -9.87
CA ASN A 356 -4.19 3.59 -10.93
C ASN A 356 -2.77 3.30 -11.38
N LEU A 357 -1.90 4.30 -11.42
CA LEU A 357 -0.47 4.10 -11.69
C LEU A 357 0.17 3.18 -10.63
N PHE A 358 -0.11 3.38 -9.35
CA PHE A 358 0.35 2.48 -8.29
C PHE A 358 -0.19 1.06 -8.46
N LEU A 359 -1.48 0.92 -8.78
CA LEU A 359 -2.11 -0.38 -9.03
C LEU A 359 -1.42 -1.10 -10.20
N PHE A 360 -1.27 -0.43 -11.36
CA PHE A 360 -0.71 -1.05 -12.56
C PHE A 360 0.77 -1.41 -12.42
N ILE A 361 1.58 -0.61 -11.72
CA ILE A 361 2.97 -0.99 -11.39
C ILE A 361 2.98 -2.30 -10.57
N GLY A 362 2.09 -2.41 -9.57
CA GLY A 362 1.91 -3.65 -8.81
C GLY A 362 1.47 -4.82 -9.69
N LEU A 363 0.45 -4.62 -10.54
CA LEU A 363 -0.07 -5.66 -11.43
C LEU A 363 0.96 -6.12 -12.47
N PHE A 364 1.85 -5.24 -12.95
CA PHE A 364 2.93 -5.63 -13.85
C PHE A 364 3.87 -6.63 -13.18
N ALA A 365 4.26 -6.39 -11.93
CA ALA A 365 5.11 -7.30 -11.17
C ALA A 365 4.42 -8.65 -10.89
N ILE A 366 3.09 -8.66 -10.83
CA ILE A 366 2.28 -9.81 -10.44
C ILE A 366 1.88 -10.68 -11.65
N ILE A 367 1.43 -10.07 -12.74
CA ILE A 367 0.74 -10.75 -13.86
C ILE A 367 1.69 -11.06 -15.01
N LEU A 368 2.71 -10.24 -15.26
CA LEU A 368 3.55 -10.41 -16.45
C LEU A 368 4.38 -11.69 -16.36
N PRO A 369 4.17 -12.68 -17.26
CA PRO A 369 4.87 -13.95 -17.18
C PRO A 369 6.37 -13.80 -17.52
N PRO A 370 7.25 -14.55 -16.83
CA PRO A 370 8.67 -14.60 -17.17
C PRO A 370 8.88 -15.32 -18.52
N ARG A 371 10.07 -15.11 -19.11
CA ARG A 371 10.45 -15.68 -20.41
C ARG A 371 10.07 -17.16 -20.61
N GLN A 372 10.35 -18.01 -19.62
CA GLN A 372 10.10 -19.45 -19.71
C GLN A 372 8.61 -19.78 -19.91
N ALA A 373 7.72 -19.12 -19.15
CA ALA A 373 6.28 -19.35 -19.27
C ALA A 373 5.75 -18.94 -20.66
N VAL A 374 6.24 -17.82 -21.19
CA VAL A 374 5.89 -17.34 -22.54
C VAL A 374 6.44 -18.28 -23.62
N GLN A 375 7.65 -18.80 -23.44
CA GLN A 375 8.26 -19.77 -24.36
C GLN A 375 7.47 -21.08 -24.39
N ASP A 376 7.11 -21.62 -23.22
CA ASP A 376 6.31 -22.83 -23.11
C ASP A 376 4.96 -22.65 -23.82
N TRP A 377 4.28 -21.52 -23.59
CA TRP A 377 3.03 -21.22 -24.27
C TRP A 377 3.21 -21.10 -25.79
N ALA A 378 4.26 -20.42 -26.26
CA ALA A 378 4.54 -20.29 -27.69
C ALA A 378 4.79 -21.65 -28.34
N ARG A 379 5.47 -22.58 -27.66
CA ARG A 379 5.70 -23.96 -28.11
C ARG A 379 4.39 -24.74 -28.25
N PHE A 380 3.58 -24.81 -27.20
CA PHE A 380 2.30 -25.55 -27.22
C PHE A 380 1.36 -25.02 -28.32
N ARG A 381 1.38 -23.70 -28.55
CA ARG A 381 0.58 -23.09 -29.60
C ARG A 381 1.07 -23.45 -31.01
N TYR A 382 2.38 -23.40 -31.27
CA TYR A 382 2.94 -23.79 -32.57
C TYR A 382 2.49 -25.21 -32.95
N HIS A 383 2.53 -26.13 -31.99
CA HIS A 383 2.07 -27.51 -32.19
C HIS A 383 0.54 -27.63 -32.42
N ARG A 384 -0.31 -26.84 -31.75
CA ARG A 384 -1.76 -26.87 -32.03
C ARG A 384 -2.10 -26.30 -33.42
N VAL A 385 -1.42 -25.24 -33.83
CA VAL A 385 -1.66 -24.57 -35.12
C VAL A 385 -1.24 -25.47 -36.28
N SER A 386 -0.18 -26.28 -36.13
CA SER A 386 0.25 -27.22 -37.18
C SER A 386 -0.71 -28.40 -37.37
N VAL A 387 -1.53 -28.73 -36.36
CA VAL A 387 -2.41 -29.92 -36.37
C VAL A 387 -3.87 -29.57 -36.67
N ASN A 388 -4.38 -28.37 -36.34
CA ASN A 388 -5.79 -28.02 -36.54
C ASN A 388 -6.01 -26.51 -36.78
N SER A 389 -6.31 -26.10 -38.02
CA SER A 389 -6.37 -24.68 -38.41
C SER A 389 -7.71 -23.98 -38.07
N ASN A 390 -8.85 -24.68 -38.11
CA ASN A 390 -10.19 -24.05 -37.99
C ASN A 390 -10.70 -23.89 -36.54
N SER A 391 -10.27 -24.72 -35.57
CA SER A 391 -10.62 -24.57 -34.13
C SER A 391 -9.76 -23.52 -33.39
N SER A 392 -8.66 -23.07 -34.03
CA SER A 392 -7.60 -22.29 -33.39
C SER A 392 -7.98 -20.87 -32.97
N LYS A 393 -8.78 -20.13 -33.75
CA LYS A 393 -9.04 -18.69 -33.52
C LYS A 393 -9.85 -18.41 -32.24
N ASN A 394 -10.92 -19.17 -31.98
CA ASN A 394 -11.71 -19.01 -30.74
C ASN A 394 -10.94 -19.49 -29.50
N SER A 395 -10.09 -20.51 -29.65
CA SER A 395 -9.20 -20.97 -28.58
C SER A 395 -8.15 -19.91 -28.19
N LEU A 396 -7.69 -19.10 -29.14
CA LEU A 396 -6.62 -18.11 -28.93
C LEU A 396 -7.06 -16.93 -28.06
N VAL A 397 -8.25 -16.37 -28.31
CA VAL A 397 -8.79 -15.28 -27.48
C VAL A 397 -9.07 -15.80 -26.07
N SER A 398 -9.71 -16.96 -25.95
CA SER A 398 -9.93 -17.62 -24.65
C SER A 398 -8.59 -17.90 -23.93
N ASP A 399 -7.56 -18.36 -24.64
CA ASP A 399 -6.24 -18.61 -24.07
C ASP A 399 -5.53 -17.32 -23.65
N LEU A 400 -5.68 -16.20 -24.36
CA LEU A 400 -5.06 -14.93 -23.94
C LEU A 400 -5.76 -14.32 -22.73
N LEU A 401 -7.08 -14.50 -22.62
CA LEU A 401 -7.91 -14.01 -21.52
C LEU A 401 -7.76 -14.84 -20.24
N VAL A 402 -7.74 -16.17 -20.38
CA VAL A 402 -7.85 -17.08 -19.24
C VAL A 402 -6.56 -17.85 -18.98
N SER A 403 -5.79 -18.20 -20.01
CA SER A 403 -4.56 -19.00 -19.81
C SER A 403 -3.49 -18.21 -19.09
N GLU A 404 -2.91 -18.82 -18.07
CA GLU A 404 -1.93 -18.19 -17.18
C GLU A 404 -0.54 -18.06 -17.80
N LYS A 405 -0.21 -18.93 -18.76
CA LYS A 405 1.12 -18.96 -19.41
C LYS A 405 1.21 -18.05 -20.63
N SER A 406 0.07 -17.53 -21.09
CA SER A 406 0.01 -16.70 -22.30
C SER A 406 0.41 -15.24 -22.00
N PRO A 407 1.00 -14.51 -22.98
CA PRO A 407 1.36 -13.10 -22.81
C PRO A 407 0.23 -12.29 -22.18
N ALA A 408 0.54 -11.52 -21.14
CA ALA A 408 -0.48 -10.89 -20.31
C ALA A 408 -1.00 -9.54 -20.86
N ILE A 409 -0.57 -9.10 -22.05
CA ILE A 409 -0.94 -7.79 -22.60
C ILE A 409 -2.46 -7.65 -22.79
N LEU A 410 -3.14 -8.69 -23.29
CA LEU A 410 -4.59 -8.64 -23.45
C LEU A 410 -5.31 -8.56 -22.10
N ALA A 411 -4.80 -9.26 -21.09
CA ALA A 411 -5.35 -9.18 -19.74
C ALA A 411 -5.14 -7.79 -19.14
N ILE A 412 -3.96 -7.20 -19.33
CA ILE A 412 -3.68 -5.81 -18.94
C ILE A 412 -4.62 -4.84 -19.68
N GLY A 413 -4.91 -5.08 -20.95
CA GLY A 413 -5.89 -4.31 -21.72
C GLY A 413 -7.29 -4.33 -21.12
N ILE A 414 -7.76 -5.48 -20.62
CA ILE A 414 -9.08 -5.57 -19.96
C ILE A 414 -9.07 -4.86 -18.61
N THR A 415 -8.03 -5.05 -17.80
CA THR A 415 -7.90 -4.29 -16.55
C THR A 415 -7.86 -2.78 -16.81
N LEU A 416 -7.25 -2.35 -17.92
CA LEU A 416 -7.24 -0.95 -18.35
C LEU A 416 -8.61 -0.45 -18.76
N LEU A 417 -9.43 -1.27 -19.43
CA LEU A 417 -10.81 -0.89 -19.76
C LEU A 417 -11.68 -0.75 -18.50
N ILE A 418 -11.47 -1.61 -17.49
CA ILE A 418 -12.13 -1.47 -16.19
C ILE A 418 -11.70 -0.14 -15.54
N ALA A 419 -10.42 0.17 -15.50
CA ALA A 419 -9.92 1.44 -14.96
C ALA A 419 -10.43 2.66 -15.74
N ALA A 420 -10.46 2.58 -17.08
CA ALA A 420 -11.00 3.63 -17.93
C ALA A 420 -12.49 3.86 -17.67
N SER A 421 -13.26 2.81 -17.33
CA SER A 421 -14.67 2.96 -16.99
C SER A 421 -14.88 3.83 -15.73
N ALA A 422 -13.96 3.78 -14.76
CA ALA A 422 -13.99 4.61 -13.57
C ALA A 422 -13.82 6.10 -13.93
N PHE A 423 -12.84 6.44 -14.77
CA PHE A 423 -12.69 7.79 -15.29
C PHE A 423 -13.94 8.27 -16.03
N MET A 424 -14.56 7.40 -16.84
CA MET A 424 -15.79 7.76 -17.56
C MET A 424 -16.94 8.07 -16.61
N VAL A 425 -17.11 7.31 -15.53
CA VAL A 425 -18.13 7.61 -14.51
C VAL A 425 -17.91 9.00 -13.91
N MET A 426 -16.67 9.38 -13.59
CA MET A 426 -16.38 10.73 -13.09
C MET A 426 -16.67 11.83 -14.13
N ILE A 427 -16.24 11.63 -15.38
CA ILE A 427 -16.45 12.61 -16.47
C ILE A 427 -17.95 12.83 -16.73
N LEU A 428 -18.76 11.78 -16.64
CA LEU A 428 -20.21 11.85 -16.84
C LEU A 428 -20.95 12.55 -15.69
N ASN A 429 -20.40 12.57 -14.47
CA ASN A 429 -20.98 13.22 -13.30
C ASN A 429 -20.61 14.71 -13.17
N LEU A 430 -20.00 15.30 -14.20
CA LEU A 430 -19.66 16.73 -14.20
C LEU A 430 -20.93 17.59 -14.23
N GLU A 431 -21.10 18.47 -13.25
CA GLU A 431 -22.28 19.34 -13.15
C GLU A 431 -22.42 20.23 -14.39
N THR A 432 -23.65 20.32 -14.90
CA THR A 432 -24.02 21.02 -16.14
C THR A 432 -23.73 22.52 -16.10
N HIS A 433 -23.41 23.13 -14.94
CA HIS A 433 -23.11 24.57 -14.89
C HIS A 433 -21.81 25.00 -15.58
N PHE A 434 -20.95 24.05 -15.99
CA PHE A 434 -19.68 24.33 -16.70
C PHE A 434 -19.77 24.33 -18.25
N TYR A 435 -20.96 24.49 -18.83
CA TYR A 435 -21.25 24.40 -20.29
C TYR A 435 -20.47 25.36 -21.22
N GLY A 436 -19.55 26.19 -20.72
CA GLY A 436 -18.74 27.09 -21.54
C GLY A 436 -17.52 26.45 -22.22
N ILE A 437 -17.03 25.27 -21.77
CA ILE A 437 -15.76 24.68 -22.23
C ILE A 437 -15.87 23.16 -22.38
N ASN A 438 -15.27 22.61 -23.45
CA ASN A 438 -15.18 21.18 -23.81
C ASN A 438 -14.32 20.33 -22.82
N TYR A 439 -14.49 20.48 -21.51
CA TYR A 439 -13.73 19.74 -20.50
C TYR A 439 -13.99 18.23 -20.53
N GLN A 440 -15.20 17.81 -20.91
CA GLN A 440 -15.53 16.39 -21.10
C GLN A 440 -14.68 15.78 -22.22
N VAL A 441 -14.55 16.48 -23.36
CA VAL A 441 -13.71 16.03 -24.49
C VAL A 441 -12.24 15.94 -24.07
N LEU A 442 -11.76 16.95 -23.34
CA LEU A 442 -10.39 17.01 -22.85
C LEU A 442 -10.09 15.88 -21.84
N GLY A 443 -11.04 15.60 -20.93
CA GLY A 443 -10.98 14.45 -20.01
C GLY A 443 -10.95 13.12 -20.75
N CYS A 444 -11.82 12.92 -21.75
CA CYS A 444 -11.82 11.71 -22.59
C CYS A 444 -10.47 11.51 -23.31
N LEU A 445 -9.88 12.59 -23.85
CA LEU A 445 -8.54 12.52 -24.43
C LEU A 445 -7.46 12.18 -23.38
N GLY A 446 -7.59 12.70 -22.16
CA GLY A 446 -6.74 12.32 -21.03
C GLY A 446 -6.82 10.83 -20.69
N VAL A 447 -8.02 10.24 -20.74
CA VAL A 447 -8.20 8.78 -20.55
C VAL A 447 -7.54 7.98 -21.68
N LEU A 448 -7.60 8.46 -22.92
CA LEU A 448 -6.90 7.82 -24.03
C LEU A 448 -5.38 7.86 -23.84
N LEU A 449 -4.82 8.98 -23.34
CA LEU A 449 -3.40 9.09 -22.97
C LEU A 449 -3.04 8.15 -21.81
N PHE A 450 -3.91 7.98 -20.83
CA PHE A 450 -3.73 7.01 -19.75
C PHE A 450 -3.61 5.58 -20.30
N ILE A 451 -4.50 5.20 -21.21
CA ILE A 451 -4.51 3.87 -21.82
C ILE A 451 -3.23 3.65 -22.64
N SER A 452 -2.85 4.61 -23.50
CA SER A 452 -1.67 4.49 -24.35
C SER A 452 -0.38 4.42 -23.53
N SER A 453 -0.22 5.30 -22.54
CA SER A 453 0.97 5.30 -21.67
C SER A 453 1.10 4.00 -20.87
N THR A 454 0.01 3.49 -20.29
CA THR A 454 0.05 2.24 -19.51
C THR A 454 0.37 1.02 -20.39
N ILE A 455 -0.12 0.97 -21.64
CA ILE A 455 0.25 -0.08 -22.60
C ILE A 455 1.75 0.00 -22.94
N ILE A 456 2.30 1.21 -23.12
CA ILE A 456 3.75 1.39 -23.35
C ILE A 456 4.54 0.83 -22.16
N TYR A 457 4.17 1.16 -20.92
CA TYR A 457 4.87 0.65 -19.74
C TYR A 457 4.75 -0.88 -19.59
N ALA A 458 3.57 -1.44 -19.84
CA ALA A 458 3.33 -2.88 -19.81
C ALA A 458 4.18 -3.63 -20.85
N THR A 459 4.28 -3.08 -22.07
CA THR A 459 5.07 -3.69 -23.15
C THR A 459 6.56 -3.61 -22.87
N ILE A 460 7.07 -2.49 -22.36
CA ILE A 460 8.46 -2.35 -21.93
C ILE A 460 8.78 -3.40 -20.84
N ALA A 461 7.92 -3.53 -19.82
CA ALA A 461 8.10 -4.54 -18.78
C ALA A 461 8.17 -5.97 -19.37
N GLN A 462 7.22 -6.32 -20.24
CA GLN A 462 7.17 -7.65 -20.84
C GLN A 462 8.40 -7.95 -21.72
N ILE A 463 8.86 -6.98 -22.53
CA ILE A 463 10.07 -7.11 -23.35
C ILE A 463 11.29 -7.37 -22.46
N MET A 464 11.43 -6.63 -21.37
CA MET A 464 12.55 -6.78 -20.43
C MET A 464 12.52 -8.14 -19.70
N LEU A 465 11.32 -8.61 -19.33
CA LEU A 465 11.14 -9.97 -18.77
C LEU A 465 11.45 -11.08 -19.77
N MET A 466 11.40 -10.80 -21.07
CA MET A 466 11.79 -11.73 -22.14
C MET A 466 13.30 -11.76 -22.39
N LEU A 467 14.12 -10.93 -21.74
CA LEU A 467 15.59 -10.96 -21.93
C LEU A 467 16.22 -12.29 -21.47
N LYS A 468 17.30 -12.69 -22.15
CA LYS A 468 18.13 -13.85 -21.79
C LYS A 468 19.08 -13.51 -20.63
N ASN A 469 18.56 -12.98 -19.52
CA ASN A 469 19.35 -12.61 -18.35
C ASN A 469 18.72 -13.18 -17.07
N SER A 470 19.54 -13.68 -16.15
CA SER A 470 19.09 -14.15 -14.83
C SER A 470 18.51 -13.01 -13.99
N LYS A 471 18.99 -11.78 -14.20
CA LYS A 471 18.52 -10.55 -13.53
C LYS A 471 17.40 -9.81 -14.27
N ARG A 472 16.68 -10.48 -15.19
CA ARG A 472 15.58 -9.88 -15.99
C ARG A 472 14.53 -9.11 -15.18
N HIS A 473 14.23 -9.55 -13.95
CA HIS A 473 13.26 -8.89 -13.08
C HIS A 473 13.75 -7.49 -12.64
N LEU A 474 15.06 -7.33 -12.42
CA LEU A 474 15.67 -6.03 -12.12
C LEU A 474 15.68 -5.12 -13.34
N TRP A 475 15.92 -5.66 -14.54
CA TRP A 475 15.86 -4.88 -15.79
C TRP A 475 14.44 -4.42 -16.10
N ALA A 476 13.44 -5.28 -15.90
CA ALA A 476 12.04 -4.90 -16.07
C ALA A 476 11.64 -3.78 -15.10
N LEU A 477 11.99 -3.92 -13.81
CA LEU A 477 11.73 -2.89 -12.81
C LEU A 477 12.47 -1.58 -13.12
N GLY A 478 13.77 -1.65 -13.44
CA GLY A 478 14.59 -0.48 -13.73
C GLY A 478 14.16 0.26 -14.99
N ALA A 479 13.90 -0.46 -16.08
CA ALA A 479 13.48 0.16 -17.35
C ALA A 479 12.09 0.79 -17.27
N THR A 480 11.12 0.10 -16.64
CA THR A 480 9.78 0.68 -16.44
C THR A 480 9.81 1.85 -15.46
N GLY A 481 10.50 1.71 -14.32
CA GLY A 481 10.68 2.80 -13.36
C GLY A 481 11.35 4.02 -13.99
N ALA A 482 12.40 3.82 -14.80
CA ALA A 482 13.04 4.91 -15.54
C ALA A 482 12.09 5.56 -16.54
N SER A 483 11.29 4.78 -17.29
CA SER A 483 10.34 5.34 -18.25
C SER A 483 9.20 6.15 -17.62
N ILE A 484 8.88 5.88 -16.36
CA ILE A 484 7.86 6.58 -15.57
C ILE A 484 8.47 7.84 -14.94
N ILE A 485 9.59 7.70 -14.22
CA ILE A 485 10.12 8.76 -13.35
C ILE A 485 11.03 9.73 -14.10
N LEU A 486 11.89 9.24 -14.98
CA LEU A 486 12.96 10.04 -15.59
C LEU A 486 12.43 11.23 -16.41
N PRO A 487 11.37 11.09 -17.25
CA PRO A 487 10.86 12.23 -18.02
C PRO A 487 10.38 13.38 -17.12
N ALA A 488 9.60 13.08 -16.07
CA ALA A 488 9.12 14.08 -15.13
C ALA A 488 10.26 14.72 -14.32
N PHE A 489 11.25 13.91 -13.92
CA PHE A 489 12.41 14.38 -13.17
C PHE A 489 13.29 15.33 -14.00
N ILE A 490 13.48 15.05 -15.29
CA ILE A 490 14.19 15.96 -16.21
C ILE A 490 13.48 17.31 -16.31
N LEU A 491 12.15 17.32 -16.45
CA LEU A 491 11.38 18.58 -16.49
C LEU A 491 11.49 19.36 -15.17
N LEU A 492 11.49 18.66 -14.04
CA LEU A 492 11.67 19.28 -12.72
C LEU A 492 13.05 19.93 -12.58
N ILE A 493 14.13 19.26 -13.01
CA ILE A 493 15.49 19.83 -13.02
C ILE A 493 15.56 21.06 -13.94
N LEU A 494 14.92 20.99 -15.10
CA LEU A 494 14.82 22.11 -16.05
C LEU A 494 13.91 23.24 -15.55
N SER A 495 13.35 23.12 -14.33
CA SER A 495 12.48 24.12 -13.70
C SER A 495 11.27 24.48 -14.57
N VAL A 496 10.73 23.52 -15.32
CA VAL A 496 9.49 23.69 -16.08
C VAL A 496 8.31 23.38 -15.14
N PRO A 497 7.55 24.39 -14.66
CA PRO A 497 6.50 24.15 -13.69
C PRO A 497 5.37 23.31 -14.31
N ALA A 498 4.81 22.38 -13.53
CA ALA A 498 3.70 21.53 -13.97
C ALA A 498 2.45 22.34 -14.34
N SER A 499 2.22 23.45 -13.64
CA SER A 499 1.15 24.41 -13.90
C SER A 499 1.53 25.51 -14.91
N SER A 500 2.58 25.32 -15.72
CA SER A 500 2.96 26.31 -16.72
C SER A 500 1.81 26.57 -17.69
N THR A 501 1.39 27.83 -17.83
CA THR A 501 0.44 28.25 -18.86
C THR A 501 1.06 28.32 -20.26
N ASP A 502 2.38 28.12 -20.36
CA ASP A 502 3.12 28.15 -21.61
C ASP A 502 2.79 26.92 -22.46
N ASN A 503 2.53 27.12 -23.75
CA ASN A 503 2.17 26.05 -24.69
C ASN A 503 3.28 24.99 -24.82
N ILE A 504 4.55 25.38 -24.69
CA ILE A 504 5.69 24.45 -24.81
C ILE A 504 5.82 23.62 -23.53
N GLY A 505 5.73 24.25 -22.36
CA GLY A 505 5.82 23.56 -21.07
C GLY A 505 4.68 22.54 -20.90
N SER A 506 3.45 22.97 -21.16
CA SER A 506 2.26 22.09 -21.11
C SER A 506 2.35 20.92 -22.10
N LEU A 507 2.85 21.15 -23.32
CA LEU A 507 3.08 20.09 -24.31
C LEU A 507 4.12 19.06 -23.84
N LEU A 508 5.20 19.49 -23.17
CA LEU A 508 6.23 18.58 -22.66
C LEU A 508 5.67 17.69 -21.54
N TRP A 509 4.86 18.26 -20.64
CA TRP A 509 4.22 17.49 -19.57
C TRP A 509 3.28 16.40 -20.10
N LEU A 510 2.64 16.58 -21.26
CA LEU A 510 1.78 15.56 -21.90
C LEU A 510 2.52 14.25 -22.26
N PHE A 511 3.85 14.30 -22.45
CA PHE A 511 4.67 13.10 -22.72
C PHE A 511 5.16 12.39 -21.45
N THR A 512 4.91 12.96 -20.28
CA THR A 512 5.34 12.41 -18.99
C THR A 512 4.20 11.70 -18.28
N THR A 513 4.50 11.09 -17.13
CA THR A 513 3.47 10.55 -16.23
C THR A 513 2.60 11.67 -15.64
N GLY A 514 3.09 12.90 -15.57
CA GLY A 514 2.32 14.07 -15.14
C GLY A 514 1.41 14.65 -16.23
N PHE A 515 0.95 13.86 -17.21
CA PHE A 515 0.23 14.40 -18.36
C PHE A 515 -1.09 15.10 -17.98
N TRP A 516 -1.72 14.75 -16.85
CA TRP A 516 -2.95 15.44 -16.40
C TRP A 516 -2.75 16.94 -16.18
N TYR A 517 -1.57 17.37 -15.69
CA TYR A 517 -1.20 18.79 -15.61
C TYR A 517 -1.12 19.46 -16.97
N GLY A 518 -0.59 18.73 -17.96
CA GLY A 518 -0.53 19.17 -19.35
C GLY A 518 -1.93 19.26 -19.98
N VAL A 519 -2.80 18.27 -19.72
CA VAL A 519 -4.17 18.21 -20.23
C VAL A 519 -4.97 19.41 -19.75
N GLU A 520 -4.86 19.79 -18.48
CA GLU A 520 -5.61 20.92 -17.90
C GLU A 520 -5.37 22.26 -18.63
N ASN A 521 -4.14 22.46 -19.13
CA ASN A 521 -3.66 23.73 -19.65
C ASN A 521 -3.43 23.72 -21.17
N SER A 522 -3.64 22.59 -21.85
CA SER A 522 -3.39 22.42 -23.29
C SER A 522 -4.65 22.55 -24.15
N ARG A 523 -4.44 22.87 -25.43
CA ARG A 523 -5.49 22.81 -26.46
C ARG A 523 -5.77 21.36 -26.85
N ILE A 524 -7.02 21.07 -27.25
CA ILE A 524 -7.48 19.74 -27.71
C ILE A 524 -6.59 19.18 -28.82
N SER A 525 -6.16 20.02 -29.78
CA SER A 525 -5.28 19.60 -30.88
C SER A 525 -3.92 19.10 -30.41
N SER A 526 -3.34 19.74 -29.39
CA SER A 526 -2.05 19.34 -28.81
C SER A 526 -2.17 17.98 -28.13
N VAL A 527 -3.21 17.80 -27.30
CA VAL A 527 -3.47 16.53 -26.60
C VAL A 527 -3.71 15.38 -27.60
N PHE A 528 -4.49 15.64 -28.66
CA PHE A 528 -4.75 14.66 -29.70
C PHE A 528 -3.47 14.27 -30.46
N THR A 529 -2.61 15.24 -30.78
CA THR A 529 -1.32 14.97 -31.45
C THR A 529 -0.43 14.08 -30.60
N VAL A 530 -0.37 14.34 -29.29
CA VAL A 530 0.39 13.49 -28.35
C VAL A 530 -0.20 12.08 -28.29
N PHE A 531 -1.52 11.94 -28.26
CA PHE A 531 -2.19 10.64 -28.29
C PHE A 531 -1.83 9.82 -29.54
N VAL A 532 -1.83 10.45 -30.72
CA VAL A 532 -1.42 9.80 -31.97
C VAL A 532 0.04 9.34 -31.87
N CYS A 533 0.93 10.18 -31.35
CA CYS A 533 2.34 9.84 -31.16
C CYS A 533 2.54 8.68 -30.17
N GLN A 534 1.86 8.69 -29.02
CA GLN A 534 1.95 7.58 -28.06
C GLN A 534 1.37 6.28 -28.65
N SER A 535 0.30 6.37 -29.42
CA SER A 535 -0.32 5.20 -30.07
C SER A 535 0.60 4.57 -31.11
N THR A 536 1.34 5.36 -31.89
CA THR A 536 2.32 4.82 -32.84
C THR A 536 3.48 4.12 -32.12
N ILE A 537 3.99 4.70 -31.03
CA ILE A 537 5.02 4.08 -30.18
C ILE A 537 4.51 2.75 -29.60
N ALA A 538 3.29 2.74 -29.04
CA ALA A 538 2.68 1.54 -28.49
C ALA A 538 2.51 0.44 -29.55
N ALA A 539 2.11 0.80 -30.77
CA ALA A 539 1.97 -0.14 -31.88
C ALA A 539 3.32 -0.77 -32.29
N LEU A 540 4.37 0.05 -32.41
CA LEU A 540 5.72 -0.42 -32.76
C LEU A 540 6.30 -1.35 -31.70
N LEU A 541 6.15 -1.02 -30.41
CA LEU A 541 6.61 -1.86 -29.30
C LEU A 541 5.88 -3.19 -29.24
N ASN A 542 4.55 -3.17 -29.41
CA ASN A 542 3.75 -4.40 -29.46
C ASN A 542 4.13 -5.27 -30.66
N TRP A 543 4.35 -4.67 -31.83
CA TRP A 543 4.80 -5.40 -33.02
C TRP A 543 6.16 -6.09 -32.78
N TYR A 544 7.11 -5.37 -32.17
CA TYR A 544 8.40 -5.93 -31.79
C TYR A 544 8.26 -7.12 -30.83
N LEU A 545 7.44 -6.99 -29.80
CA LEU A 545 7.20 -8.05 -28.82
C LEU A 545 6.55 -9.28 -29.46
N ILE A 546 5.56 -9.10 -30.35
CA ILE A 546 4.94 -10.20 -31.10
C ILE A 546 5.99 -10.96 -31.92
N LYS A 547 6.87 -10.23 -32.61
CA LYS A 547 7.97 -10.82 -33.38
C LYS A 547 8.93 -11.62 -32.48
N GLN A 548 9.25 -11.08 -31.30
CA GLN A 548 10.12 -11.74 -30.32
C GLN A 548 9.50 -13.04 -29.78
N VAL A 549 8.20 -13.03 -29.45
CA VAL A 549 7.48 -14.23 -28.97
C VAL A 549 7.42 -15.30 -30.05
N LYS A 550 7.13 -14.93 -31.31
CA LYS A 550 7.10 -15.86 -32.44
C LYS A 550 8.45 -16.53 -32.68
N SER A 551 9.52 -15.73 -32.74
CA SER A 551 10.88 -16.25 -32.90
C SER A 551 11.30 -17.19 -31.76
N ALA A 552 10.91 -16.88 -30.52
CA ALA A 552 11.23 -17.73 -29.37
C ALA A 552 10.55 -19.11 -29.43
N GLY A 553 9.37 -19.20 -30.05
CA GLY A 553 8.68 -20.47 -30.31
C GLY A 553 9.38 -21.30 -31.39
N GLU A 554 9.70 -20.69 -32.55
CA GLU A 554 10.27 -21.36 -33.71
C GLU A 554 11.66 -21.98 -33.46
N SER A 555 12.55 -21.26 -32.77
CA SER A 555 13.92 -21.75 -32.54
C SER A 555 13.97 -23.01 -31.66
N ALA A 556 13.01 -23.16 -30.74
CA ALA A 556 12.98 -24.28 -29.81
C ALA A 556 12.37 -25.55 -30.45
N THR A 557 11.33 -25.42 -31.27
CA THR A 557 10.77 -26.55 -32.02
C THR A 557 11.78 -27.09 -33.03
N LYS A 558 12.50 -26.22 -33.75
CA LYS A 558 13.56 -26.65 -34.67
C LYS A 558 14.67 -27.45 -33.97
N ALA A 559 15.09 -27.02 -32.78
CA ALA A 559 16.10 -27.74 -31.99
C ALA A 559 15.62 -29.12 -31.50
N LEU A 560 14.33 -29.29 -31.20
CA LEU A 560 13.76 -30.58 -30.81
C LEU A 560 13.71 -31.57 -31.98
N PHE A 561 13.32 -31.13 -33.17
CA PHE A 561 13.26 -32.00 -34.34
C PHE A 561 14.65 -32.39 -34.86
N ALA A 562 15.62 -31.48 -34.78
CA ALA A 562 17.02 -31.80 -35.07
C ALA A 562 17.60 -32.88 -34.13
N ASN A 563 17.09 -32.97 -32.88
CA ASN A 563 17.50 -33.98 -31.90
C ASN A 563 16.68 -35.28 -31.98
N SER A 564 15.54 -35.32 -32.68
CA SER A 564 14.75 -36.55 -32.88
C SER A 564 15.13 -37.31 -34.15
N GLU A 565 15.93 -36.70 -35.02
CA GLU A 565 16.48 -37.30 -36.24
C GLU A 565 17.91 -37.86 -36.05
N GLN A 566 18.44 -37.81 -34.82
CA GLN A 566 19.62 -38.55 -34.36
C GLN A 566 19.17 -39.73 -33.50
#